data_AF-A0A7V3QZD3-F1
#
_entry.id   AF-A0A7V3QZD3-F1
#
_cell.length_a   1.000
_cell.length_b   1.000
_cell.length_c   1.000
_cell.angle_alpha   90.00
_cell.angle_beta   90.00
_cell.angle_gamma   90.00
#
_symmetry.space_group_name_H-M   'P 1'
#
loop_
_entity.id
_entity.type
_entity.pdbx_description
1 polymer ?
#
loop_
_entity_poly.entity_id
_entity_poly.type
_entity_poly.pdbx_seq_one_letter_code
_entity_poly.pdbx_strand_id
1 'polypeptide(L)'
;MRGLLALLQRLFPSAIAGIEVRAGRKAAALVVAVCCDLTQIVLFPLFFEGAASPWDLVLDLVTAALLWAILGFRARLALGFVAELVPGFDLFPTWTALVMSLPTVTGGGPPGPARRGSAPQIHPPAARQSDEAGGPLPPPPGDGPADSRQ
;
A
#
# COMPACT_ATOMS: atom_id res chain seq x y z
N MET A 1 -6.52 -31.31 -10.65
CA MET A 1 -5.25 -30.62 -10.98
C MET A 1 -5.45 -29.27 -11.69
N ARG A 2 -6.27 -29.17 -12.76
CA ARG A 2 -6.50 -27.89 -13.48
C ARG A 2 -7.11 -26.76 -12.63
N GLY A 3 -8.03 -27.07 -11.71
CA GLY A 3 -8.64 -26.07 -10.82
C GLY A 3 -7.66 -25.49 -9.80
N LEU A 4 -6.76 -26.32 -9.26
CA LEU A 4 -5.69 -25.90 -8.36
C LEU A 4 -4.68 -25.02 -9.09
N LEU A 5 -4.29 -25.37 -10.32
CA LEU A 5 -3.38 -24.56 -11.13
C LEU A 5 -3.99 -23.23 -11.57
N ALA A 6 -5.28 -23.20 -11.94
CA ALA A 6 -5.99 -21.97 -12.26
C ALA A 6 -6.20 -21.07 -11.03
N LEU A 7 -6.38 -21.68 -9.85
CA LEU A 7 -6.38 -20.97 -8.57
C LEU A 7 -4.98 -20.37 -8.34
N LEU A 8 -3.93 -21.17 -8.40
CA LEU A 8 -2.54 -20.73 -8.26
C LEU A 8 -2.21 -19.57 -9.22
N GLN A 9 -2.48 -19.70 -10.52
CA GLN A 9 -2.24 -18.64 -11.52
C GLN A 9 -3.02 -17.34 -11.27
N ARG A 10 -4.19 -17.41 -10.62
CA ARG A 10 -4.96 -16.22 -10.19
C ARG A 10 -4.38 -15.55 -8.94
N LEU A 11 -3.62 -16.27 -8.13
CA LEU A 11 -3.07 -15.80 -6.86
C LEU A 11 -1.65 -15.22 -7.00
N PHE A 12 -1.00 -15.40 -8.17
CA PHE A 12 0.33 -14.84 -8.49
C PHE A 12 0.31 -13.64 -9.47
N PRO A 13 -0.53 -12.59 -9.33
CA PRO A 13 -0.40 -11.42 -10.20
C PRO A 13 0.68 -10.44 -9.68
N SER A 14 1.64 -10.15 -10.56
CA SER A 14 2.54 -8.97 -10.58
C SER A 14 3.48 -8.75 -9.38
N ALA A 15 4.76 -9.01 -9.61
CA ALA A 15 5.86 -8.96 -8.65
C ALA A 15 6.21 -7.57 -8.05
N ILE A 16 5.52 -6.47 -8.41
CA ILE A 16 5.88 -5.10 -8.00
C ILE A 16 4.63 -4.23 -7.79
N ALA A 17 3.63 -4.69 -7.04
CA ALA A 17 2.53 -3.84 -6.58
C ALA A 17 2.73 -3.45 -5.11
N GLY A 18 2.37 -2.21 -4.75
CA GLY A 18 2.71 -1.57 -3.47
C GLY A 18 2.52 -2.42 -2.21
N ILE A 19 3.38 -2.18 -1.22
CA ILE A 19 3.61 -2.98 0.01
C ILE A 19 2.40 -3.01 0.97
N GLU A 20 1.32 -2.37 0.60
CA GLU A 20 0.21 -2.02 1.46
C GLU A 20 -0.87 -3.13 1.52
N VAL A 21 -1.11 -3.68 2.71
CA VAL A 21 -2.11 -4.75 2.95
C VAL A 21 -3.38 -4.15 3.53
N ARG A 22 -4.56 -4.56 3.06
CA ARG A 22 -5.83 -4.19 3.71
C ARG A 22 -5.96 -4.88 5.06
N ALA A 23 -6.42 -4.16 6.09
CA ALA A 23 -6.52 -4.68 7.46
C ALA A 23 -7.24 -6.05 7.56
N GLY A 24 -8.37 -6.23 6.86
CA GLY A 24 -9.10 -7.50 6.86
C GLY A 24 -8.32 -8.67 6.24
N ARG A 25 -7.50 -8.42 5.19
CA ARG A 25 -6.64 -9.45 4.60
C ARG A 25 -5.48 -9.80 5.53
N LYS A 26 -4.89 -8.80 6.21
CA LYS A 26 -3.85 -9.05 7.22
C LYS A 26 -4.40 -9.89 8.38
N ALA A 27 -5.60 -9.59 8.87
CA ALA A 27 -6.24 -10.36 9.93
C ALA A 27 -6.45 -11.83 9.52
N ALA A 28 -7.00 -12.07 8.32
CA ALA A 28 -7.16 -13.44 7.81
C ALA A 28 -5.82 -14.18 7.67
N ALA A 29 -4.78 -13.49 7.18
CA ALA A 29 -3.43 -14.06 7.07
C ALA A 29 -2.81 -14.37 8.44
N LEU A 30 -3.05 -13.54 9.46
CA LEU A 30 -2.57 -13.80 10.82
C LEU A 30 -3.20 -15.05 11.42
N VAL A 31 -4.49 -15.31 11.17
CA VAL A 31 -5.13 -16.54 11.64
C VAL A 31 -4.44 -17.76 11.03
N VAL A 32 -4.22 -17.76 9.71
CA VAL A 32 -3.50 -18.86 9.02
C VAL A 32 -2.10 -19.05 9.58
N ALA A 33 -1.35 -17.95 9.73
CA ALA A 33 0.03 -17.98 10.22
C ALA A 33 0.13 -18.52 11.66
N VAL A 34 -0.72 -18.04 12.57
CA VAL A 34 -0.75 -18.52 13.96
C VAL A 34 -1.14 -19.99 14.03
N CYS A 35 -2.11 -20.43 13.23
CA CYS A 35 -2.48 -21.83 13.16
C CYS A 35 -1.32 -22.71 12.67
N CYS A 36 -0.54 -22.25 11.68
CA CYS A 36 0.64 -22.95 11.20
C CYS A 36 1.71 -23.07 12.28
N ASP A 37 2.16 -21.94 12.84
CA ASP A 37 3.23 -21.89 13.84
C ASP A 37 2.87 -22.74 15.07
N LEU A 38 1.62 -22.68 15.54
CA LEU A 38 1.16 -23.53 16.64
C LEU A 38 1.15 -25.01 16.27
N THR A 39 0.77 -25.35 15.04
CA THR A 39 0.78 -26.75 14.56
C THR A 39 2.21 -27.28 14.53
N GLN A 40 3.16 -26.52 14.01
CA GLN A 40 4.57 -26.90 13.97
C GLN A 40 5.13 -27.08 15.39
N ILE A 41 4.95 -26.11 16.29
CA ILE A 41 5.46 -26.19 17.67
C ILE A 41 4.86 -27.37 18.45
N VAL A 42 3.53 -27.58 18.36
CA VAL A 42 2.85 -28.65 19.12
C VAL A 42 3.17 -30.04 18.56
N LEU A 43 3.26 -30.17 17.24
CA LEU A 43 3.51 -31.45 16.59
C LEU A 43 4.99 -31.74 16.35
N PHE A 44 5.89 -30.79 16.57
CA PHE A 44 7.34 -30.95 16.44
C PHE A 44 7.90 -32.21 17.12
N PRO A 45 7.49 -32.58 18.35
CA PRO A 45 7.95 -33.82 18.98
C PRO A 45 7.60 -35.09 18.18
N LEU A 46 6.55 -35.07 17.35
CA LEU A 46 6.14 -36.17 16.47
C LEU A 46 6.94 -36.21 15.15
N PHE A 47 7.58 -35.10 14.78
CA PHE A 47 8.42 -34.99 13.57
C PHE A 47 9.91 -35.20 13.85
N PHE A 48 10.29 -35.42 15.12
CA PHE A 48 11.67 -35.49 15.59
C PHE A 48 12.46 -36.72 15.09
N GLU A 49 11.81 -37.72 14.47
CA GLU A 49 12.49 -38.90 13.90
C GLU A 49 13.18 -38.66 12.54
N GLY A 50 13.12 -37.44 11.98
CA GLY A 50 13.90 -37.08 10.81
C GLY A 50 13.76 -35.61 10.51
N ALA A 51 14.85 -34.86 10.63
CA ALA A 51 14.96 -33.39 10.51
C ALA A 51 14.55 -32.77 9.14
N ALA A 52 13.82 -33.53 8.32
CA ALA A 52 13.12 -33.10 7.13
C ALA A 52 11.90 -34.02 6.96
N SER A 53 10.89 -33.86 7.83
CA SER A 53 9.64 -34.59 7.70
C SER A 53 8.94 -34.14 6.41
N PRO A 54 8.53 -35.06 5.51
CA PRO A 54 7.76 -34.69 4.32
C PRO A 54 6.48 -33.92 4.65
N TRP A 55 5.91 -34.14 5.85
CA TRP A 55 4.72 -33.45 6.32
C TRP A 55 4.95 -31.99 6.65
N ASP A 56 6.13 -31.67 7.16
CA ASP A 56 6.53 -30.30 7.50
C ASP A 56 6.68 -29.48 6.21
N LEU A 57 7.38 -30.04 5.22
CA LEU A 57 7.47 -29.45 3.89
C LEU A 57 6.09 -29.23 3.23
N VAL A 58 5.15 -30.18 3.38
CA VAL A 58 3.79 -30.01 2.87
C VAL A 58 3.06 -28.89 3.61
N LEU A 59 3.21 -28.82 4.93
CA LEU A 59 2.60 -27.77 5.74
C LEU A 59 3.10 -26.38 5.32
N ASP A 60 4.41 -26.21 5.14
CA ASP A 60 5.00 -24.96 4.68
C ASP A 60 4.53 -24.58 3.27
N LEU A 61 4.49 -25.52 2.34
CA LEU A 61 4.00 -25.28 0.98
C LEU A 61 2.54 -24.84 0.99
N VAL A 62 1.70 -25.46 1.81
CA VAL A 62 0.29 -25.12 1.96
C VAL A 62 0.15 -23.74 2.60
N THR A 63 0.89 -23.46 3.66
CA THR A 63 0.88 -22.16 4.36
C THR A 63 1.33 -21.04 3.44
N ALA A 64 2.46 -21.22 2.73
CA ALA A 64 2.93 -20.27 1.74
C ALA A 64 1.88 -20.01 0.65
N ALA A 65 1.25 -21.06 0.12
CA ALA A 65 0.20 -20.95 -0.88
C ALA A 65 -1.03 -20.17 -0.36
N LEU A 66 -1.47 -20.44 0.87
CA LEU A 66 -2.59 -19.72 1.50
C LEU A 66 -2.25 -18.25 1.75
N LEU A 67 -1.05 -17.95 2.27
CA LEU A 67 -0.62 -16.59 2.52
C LEU A 67 -0.47 -15.79 1.22
N TRP A 68 0.09 -16.40 0.15
CA TRP A 68 0.08 -15.81 -1.17
C TRP A 68 -1.33 -15.61 -1.70
N ALA A 69 -2.27 -16.52 -1.41
CA ALA A 69 -3.65 -16.37 -1.83
C ALA A 69 -4.34 -15.16 -1.17
N ILE A 70 -4.07 -14.94 0.12
CA ILE A 70 -4.70 -13.89 0.91
C ILE A 70 -4.04 -12.52 0.68
N LEU A 71 -2.70 -12.48 0.63
CA LEU A 71 -1.91 -11.25 0.64
C LEU A 71 -1.38 -10.84 -0.73
N GLY A 72 -1.51 -11.73 -1.73
CA GLY A 72 -0.79 -11.67 -2.99
C GLY A 72 0.65 -12.17 -2.86
N PHE A 73 1.27 -12.47 -4.00
CA PHE A 73 2.69 -12.82 -4.04
C PHE A 73 3.54 -11.63 -3.59
N ARG A 74 4.38 -11.84 -2.55
CA ARG A 74 5.30 -10.83 -2.03
C ARG A 74 6.66 -11.46 -1.83
N ALA A 75 7.72 -10.80 -2.27
CA ALA A 75 9.10 -11.31 -2.14
C ALA A 75 9.48 -11.62 -0.67
N ARG A 76 8.94 -10.87 0.30
CA ARG A 76 9.14 -11.14 1.73
C ARG A 76 8.52 -12.48 2.19
N LEU A 77 7.38 -12.87 1.61
CA LEU A 77 6.76 -14.18 1.88
C LEU A 77 7.60 -15.33 1.29
N ALA A 78 8.21 -15.13 0.13
CA ALA A 78 9.12 -16.11 -0.44
C ALA A 78 10.42 -16.25 0.38
N LEU A 79 10.95 -15.14 0.93
CA LEU A 79 12.09 -15.19 1.85
C LEU A 79 11.77 -15.93 3.16
N GLY A 80 10.58 -15.70 3.73
CA GLY A 80 10.11 -16.46 4.90
C GLY A 80 10.01 -17.96 4.61
N PHE A 81 9.42 -18.33 3.47
CA PHE A 81 9.36 -19.73 3.04
C PHE A 81 10.75 -20.37 2.90
N VAL A 82 11.74 -19.64 2.35
CA VAL A 82 13.12 -20.15 2.26
C VAL A 82 13.76 -20.33 3.63
N ALA A 83 13.41 -19.51 4.62
CA ALA A 83 13.91 -19.64 5.98
C ALA A 83 13.38 -20.92 6.68
N GLU A 84 12.11 -21.26 6.49
CA GLU A 84 11.49 -22.50 7.02
C GLU A 84 12.10 -23.77 6.40
N LEU A 85 12.72 -23.71 5.22
CA LEU A 85 13.44 -24.87 4.69
C LEU A 85 14.71 -25.23 5.49
N VAL A 86 15.11 -24.39 6.46
CA VAL A 86 16.21 -24.67 7.37
C VAL A 86 15.67 -25.45 8.57
N PRO A 87 16.10 -26.71 8.80
CA PRO A 87 15.58 -27.51 9.89
C PRO A 87 15.64 -26.80 11.25
N GLY A 88 14.49 -26.72 11.93
CA GLY A 88 14.37 -26.13 13.26
C GLY A 88 14.08 -24.62 13.26
N PHE A 89 13.99 -23.96 12.10
CA PHE A 89 13.49 -22.57 12.03
C PHE A 89 11.98 -22.50 12.32
N ASP A 90 11.29 -23.59 11.99
CA ASP A 90 9.88 -23.93 12.18
C ASP A 90 9.46 -23.98 13.67
N LEU A 91 10.42 -23.89 14.60
CA LEU A 91 10.15 -23.70 16.04
C LEU A 91 9.89 -22.24 16.42
N PHE A 92 10.27 -21.30 15.56
CA PHE A 92 9.98 -19.89 15.76
C PHE A 92 8.61 -19.57 15.16
N PRO A 93 7.90 -18.56 15.70
CA PRO A 93 6.64 -18.10 15.12
C PRO A 93 6.90 -17.27 13.85
N THR A 94 7.57 -17.85 12.86
CA THR A 94 8.10 -17.16 11.67
C THR A 94 7.00 -16.64 10.79
N TRP A 95 5.97 -17.46 10.49
CA TRP A 95 4.85 -17.03 9.66
C TRP A 95 4.10 -15.88 10.32
N THR A 96 3.87 -15.98 11.63
CA THR A 96 3.20 -14.92 12.39
C THR A 96 4.03 -13.64 12.40
N ALA A 97 5.32 -13.71 12.70
CA ALA A 97 6.22 -12.56 12.71
C ALA A 97 6.28 -11.88 11.33
N LEU A 98 6.33 -12.68 10.26
CA LEU A 98 6.36 -12.21 8.89
C LEU A 98 5.09 -11.46 8.51
N VAL A 99 3.91 -12.02 8.81
CA VAL A 99 2.63 -11.35 8.53
C VAL A 99 2.49 -10.09 9.40
N MET A 100 2.89 -10.13 10.67
CA MET A 100 2.86 -8.97 11.56
C MET A 100 3.72 -7.81 11.02
N SER A 101 4.87 -8.11 10.42
CA SER A 101 5.78 -7.10 9.83
C SER A 101 5.20 -6.35 8.62
N LEU A 102 4.11 -6.83 8.01
CA LEU A 102 3.53 -6.21 6.82
C LEU A 102 2.77 -4.93 7.18
N PRO A 103 3.01 -3.81 6.47
CA PRO A 103 2.29 -2.56 6.72
C PRO A 103 0.83 -2.65 6.26
N THR A 104 -0.06 -2.04 7.03
CA THR A 104 -1.49 -1.97 6.72
C THR A 104 -1.90 -0.60 6.21
N VAL A 105 -2.76 -0.56 5.20
CA VAL A 105 -3.47 0.67 4.84
C VAL A 105 -4.62 0.86 5.81
N THR A 106 -4.55 1.92 6.61
CA THR A 106 -5.72 2.43 7.31
C THR A 106 -6.55 3.21 6.29
N GLY A 107 -7.52 2.53 5.66
CA GLY A 107 -8.53 3.19 4.85
C GLY A 107 -9.42 4.03 5.75
N GLY A 108 -9.02 5.28 5.99
CA GLY A 108 -9.69 6.17 6.94
C GLY A 108 -9.35 7.64 6.71
N GLY A 109 -9.30 8.09 5.45
CA GLY A 109 -9.64 9.48 5.14
C GLY A 109 -11.13 9.52 4.79
N PRO A 110 -11.92 10.52 5.22
CA PRO A 110 -13.32 10.65 4.80
C PRO A 110 -13.40 10.63 3.27
N PRO A 111 -14.52 10.19 2.67
CA PRO A 111 -14.72 10.34 1.23
C PRO A 111 -14.60 11.83 0.91
N GLY A 112 -13.44 12.26 0.42
CA GLY A 112 -13.30 13.56 -0.21
C GLY A 112 -14.36 13.63 -1.30
N PRO A 113 -15.16 14.71 -1.36
CA PRO A 113 -16.23 14.81 -2.34
C PRO A 113 -15.63 14.53 -3.71
N ALA A 114 -16.27 13.61 -4.42
CA ALA A 114 -15.91 13.13 -5.74
C ALA A 114 -15.13 14.18 -6.53
N ARG A 115 -13.88 13.87 -6.90
CA ARG A 115 -13.14 14.59 -7.95
C ARG A 115 -13.85 14.33 -9.29
N ARG A 116 -15.05 14.88 -9.41
CA ARG A 116 -15.85 14.92 -10.63
C ARG A 116 -15.16 15.97 -11.50
N GLY A 117 -14.47 15.49 -12.53
CA GLY A 117 -14.05 16.25 -13.70
C GLY A 117 -13.54 17.67 -13.45
N SER A 118 -12.30 17.82 -13.00
CA SER A 118 -11.52 18.98 -13.41
C SER A 118 -11.08 18.75 -14.86
N ALA A 119 -11.99 19.01 -15.79
CA ALA A 119 -11.60 19.34 -17.15
C ALA A 119 -10.52 20.44 -17.09
N PRO A 120 -9.54 20.48 -18.01
CA PRO A 120 -8.61 21.59 -18.09
C PRO A 120 -9.42 22.88 -18.24
N GLN A 121 -9.52 23.66 -17.16
CA GLN A 121 -9.99 25.04 -17.21
C GLN A 121 -8.95 25.80 -18.04
N ILE A 122 -9.20 25.89 -19.33
CA ILE A 122 -8.52 26.83 -20.21
C ILE A 122 -8.98 28.20 -19.70
N HIS A 123 -8.15 28.86 -18.90
CA HIS A 123 -8.35 30.26 -18.57
C HIS A 123 -8.15 31.07 -19.86
N PRO A 124 -9.16 31.80 -20.37
CA PRO A 124 -8.93 32.84 -21.35
C PRO A 124 -8.11 33.97 -20.69
N PRO A 125 -7.23 34.66 -21.44
CA PRO A 125 -6.50 35.80 -20.90
C PRO A 125 -7.52 36.88 -20.50
N ALA A 126 -7.41 37.35 -19.26
CA ALA A 126 -8.25 38.42 -18.71
C ALA A 126 -8.14 39.68 -19.57
N ALA A 127 -9.10 39.86 -20.47
CA ALA A 127 -9.34 41.10 -21.17
C ALA A 127 -10.12 42.04 -20.24
N ARG A 128 -9.49 43.18 -19.96
CA ARG A 128 -10.04 44.48 -19.52
C ARG A 128 -11.52 44.53 -19.12
N GLN A 129 -11.75 44.83 -17.84
CA GLN A 129 -12.88 45.63 -17.35
C GLN A 129 -12.23 46.61 -16.35
N SER A 130 -11.90 47.88 -16.64
CA SER A 130 -12.76 49.04 -16.89
C SER A 130 -13.94 49.15 -15.92
N ASP A 131 -13.66 49.56 -14.68
CA ASP A 131 -14.56 50.34 -13.82
C ASP A 131 -13.85 50.73 -12.51
N GLU A 132 -13.12 51.85 -12.51
CA GLU A 132 -12.86 52.64 -11.29
C GLU A 132 -12.96 54.13 -11.63
N ALA A 133 -14.20 54.57 -11.78
CA ALA A 133 -14.59 55.97 -11.65
C ALA A 133 -15.08 56.17 -10.20
N GLY A 134 -14.41 57.04 -9.42
CA GLY A 134 -14.91 57.41 -8.10
C GLY A 134 -13.95 58.09 -7.11
N GLY A 135 -12.71 58.44 -7.48
CA GLY A 135 -11.80 59.20 -6.62
C GLY A 135 -11.86 60.72 -6.91
N PRO A 136 -11.84 61.61 -5.90
CA PRO A 136 -11.79 63.06 -6.11
C PRO A 136 -10.60 63.49 -6.97
N LEU A 137 -10.88 64.31 -8.00
CA LEU A 137 -9.90 64.86 -8.92
C LEU A 137 -8.89 65.75 -8.15
N PRO A 138 -7.57 65.60 -8.34
CA PRO A 138 -6.61 66.56 -7.81
C PRO A 138 -6.82 67.93 -8.48
N PRO A 139 -6.62 69.04 -7.74
CA PRO A 139 -6.75 70.38 -8.32
C PRO A 139 -5.73 70.60 -9.45
N PRO A 140 -6.06 71.41 -10.47
CA PRO A 140 -5.12 71.74 -11.53
C PRO A 140 -3.91 72.49 -10.94
N PRO A 141 -2.66 72.16 -11.35
CA PRO A 141 -1.54 73.04 -11.08
C PRO A 141 -1.81 74.37 -11.79
N GLY A 142 -1.89 75.44 -11.01
CA GLY A 142 -2.18 76.77 -11.51
C GLY A 142 -1.09 77.29 -12.45
N ASP A 143 -1.52 78.01 -13.49
CA ASP A 143 -0.66 78.80 -14.37
C ASP A 143 -0.01 79.93 -13.57
N GLY A 144 1.16 79.64 -12.99
CA GLY A 144 2.06 80.64 -12.44
C GLY A 144 2.73 81.43 -13.57
N PRO A 145 2.89 82.76 -13.43
CA PRO A 145 3.32 83.62 -14.51
C PRO A 145 4.78 83.36 -14.93
N ALA A 146 5.01 83.49 -16.24
CA ALA A 146 6.32 83.51 -16.87
C ALA A 146 7.27 84.46 -16.13
N ASP A 147 8.33 83.90 -15.53
CA ASP A 147 9.46 84.68 -15.03
C ASP A 147 10.41 84.93 -16.22
N SER A 148 10.20 86.07 -16.87
CA SER A 148 11.11 86.67 -17.83
C SER A 148 12.32 87.22 -17.07
N ARG A 149 13.41 86.44 -17.00
CA ARG A 149 14.72 86.93 -16.58
C ARG A 149 15.83 86.45 -17.52
N GLN A 150 16.35 87.46 -18.23
CA GLN A 150 17.72 87.65 -18.75
C GLN A 150 18.16 86.79 -19.94
#